data_AF-A0A9D8RW22-F1
#
_entry.id   AF-A0A9D8RW22-F1
#
_cell.length_a   1.000
_cell.length_b   1.000
_cell.length_c   1.000
_cell.angle_alpha   90.00
_cell.angle_beta   90.00
_cell.angle_gamma   90.00
#
_symmetry.space_group_name_H-M   'P 1'
#
loop_
_entity.id
_entity.type
_entity.pdbx_description
1 polymer ?
#
loop_
_entity_poly.entity_id
_entity_poly.type
_entity_poly.pdbx_seq_one_letter_code
_entity_poly.pdbx_strand_id
1 'polypeptide(L)'
;MTVSADKSRLYVISAALPVLLFAALFVPMGNAGLAAAVILAIAYPTVALLIKKRPLLSIRSREALLVCSASAALFVTILFLSGLYFGFKSPAVPLTLDSFFVYTLPSVIIIIFAELIRNILISQESTPAAISSYAVGVLSELLFTAGIAGITTAESLVSFVGNYFLPAITLNLLYGYLSPRYGATSVIAFRLIMLLPFELIPYNPALPELIFAFVRIIFPLLVYSFVRSLYEKRRRVAHRSFALFSNIITALFALVAVAIMMLLSCRFSFGALVVGSESMSGAIEKGDVIIYEAYSRE
;
A
#
# COMPACT_ATOMS: atom_id res chain seq x y z
N MET A 1 -2.57 36.49 21.18
CA MET A 1 -3.92 35.93 20.87
C MET A 1 -3.95 34.98 19.66
N THR A 2 -2.82 34.56 19.08
CA THR A 2 -2.79 33.83 17.79
C THR A 2 -2.67 32.30 17.87
N VAL A 3 -2.35 31.73 19.03
CA VAL A 3 -2.11 30.28 19.18
C VAL A 3 -3.40 29.44 19.20
N SER A 4 -4.53 30.00 19.63
CA SER A 4 -5.81 29.27 19.71
C SER A 4 -6.49 29.12 18.34
N ALA A 5 -6.42 30.15 17.50
CA ALA A 5 -7.03 30.17 16.16
C ALA A 5 -6.31 29.21 15.20
N ASP A 6 -4.99 29.10 15.28
CA ASP A 6 -4.23 28.14 14.45
C ASP A 6 -4.50 26.69 14.86
N LYS A 7 -4.68 26.45 16.17
CA LYS A 7 -5.08 25.12 16.67
C LYS A 7 -6.49 24.75 16.21
N SER A 8 -7.47 25.65 16.32
CA SER A 8 -8.84 25.34 15.90
C SER A 8 -8.94 25.07 14.40
N ARG A 9 -8.23 25.85 13.57
CA ARG A 9 -8.12 25.59 12.12
C ARG A 9 -7.52 24.22 11.82
N LEU A 10 -6.44 23.84 12.53
CA LEU A 10 -5.82 22.53 12.38
C LEU A 10 -6.77 21.39 12.71
N TYR A 11 -7.53 21.50 13.81
CA TYR A 11 -8.53 20.48 14.18
C TYR A 11 -9.62 20.34 13.13
N VAL A 12 -10.19 21.46 12.66
CA VAL A 12 -11.24 21.46 11.62
C VAL A 12 -10.73 20.81 10.34
N ILE A 13 -9.54 21.20 9.85
CA ILE A 13 -8.94 20.60 8.65
C ILE A 13 -8.67 19.11 8.86
N SER A 14 -8.12 18.74 10.03
CA SER A 14 -7.75 17.36 10.34
C SER A 14 -8.97 16.43 10.38
N ALA A 15 -10.15 16.95 10.71
CA ALA A 15 -11.41 16.21 10.70
C ALA A 15 -12.10 16.25 9.33
N ALA A 16 -12.17 17.42 8.69
CA ALA A 16 -12.92 17.62 7.45
C ALA A 16 -12.32 16.85 6.26
N LEU A 17 -10.99 16.85 6.12
CA LEU A 17 -10.34 16.27 4.94
C LEU A 17 -10.52 14.73 4.83
N PRO A 18 -10.31 13.93 5.91
CA PRO A 18 -10.66 12.52 5.87
C PRO A 18 -12.14 12.25 5.58
N VAL A 19 -13.05 13.06 6.13
CA VAL A 19 -14.50 12.91 5.91
C VAL A 19 -14.86 13.13 4.44
N LEU A 20 -14.28 14.16 3.80
CA LEU A 20 -14.49 14.41 2.37
C LEU A 20 -13.97 13.28 1.49
N LEU A 21 -12.78 12.75 1.78
CA LEU A 21 -12.23 11.60 1.04
C LEU A 21 -13.03 10.33 1.30
N PHE A 22 -13.52 10.13 2.52
CA PHE A 22 -14.38 9.00 2.84
C PHE A 22 -15.69 9.05 2.05
N ALA A 23 -16.31 10.24 1.94
CA ALA A 23 -17.49 10.42 1.11
C ALA A 23 -17.22 10.11 -0.39
N ALA A 24 -16.02 10.40 -0.88
CA ALA A 24 -15.62 10.09 -2.26
C ALA A 24 -15.56 8.58 -2.56
N LEU A 25 -15.46 7.70 -1.54
CA LEU A 25 -15.44 6.25 -1.74
C LEU A 25 -16.77 5.69 -2.28
N PHE A 26 -17.86 6.45 -2.11
CA PHE A 26 -19.20 6.09 -2.58
C PHE A 26 -19.49 6.59 -4.01
N VAL A 27 -18.57 7.32 -4.62
CA VAL A 27 -18.64 7.69 -6.04
C VAL A 27 -18.44 6.40 -6.87
N PRO A 28 -19.14 6.24 -8.02
CA PRO A 28 -18.94 5.09 -8.90
C PRO A 28 -17.47 4.89 -9.25
N MET A 29 -17.01 3.63 -9.31
CA MET A 29 -15.59 3.25 -9.40
C MET A 29 -14.81 3.98 -10.50
N GLY A 30 -15.41 4.23 -11.67
CA GLY A 30 -14.76 4.94 -12.78
C GLY A 30 -14.42 6.40 -12.49
N ASN A 31 -15.13 7.04 -11.56
CA ASN A 31 -14.99 8.47 -11.25
C ASN A 31 -14.40 8.73 -9.86
N ALA A 32 -14.26 7.70 -9.01
CA ALA A 32 -13.76 7.85 -7.65
C ALA A 32 -12.32 8.40 -7.60
N GLY A 33 -11.43 7.90 -8.47
CA GLY A 33 -10.06 8.41 -8.61
C GLY A 33 -10.00 9.87 -9.07
N LEU A 34 -10.81 10.23 -10.07
CA LEU A 34 -10.94 11.62 -10.54
C LEU A 34 -11.44 12.55 -9.43
N ALA A 35 -12.49 12.14 -8.71
CA ALA A 35 -13.03 12.92 -7.59
C ALA A 35 -11.97 13.13 -6.50
N ALA A 36 -11.23 12.08 -6.14
CA ALA A 36 -10.14 12.16 -5.17
C ALA A 36 -9.03 13.11 -5.60
N ALA A 37 -8.62 13.05 -6.88
CA ALA A 37 -7.61 13.94 -7.45
C ALA A 37 -8.04 15.40 -7.37
N VAL A 38 -9.30 15.72 -7.71
CA VAL A 38 -9.85 17.07 -7.61
C VAL A 38 -9.92 17.55 -6.16
N ILE A 39 -10.44 16.72 -5.25
CA ILE A 39 -10.53 17.03 -3.81
C ILE A 39 -9.14 17.36 -3.26
N LEU A 40 -8.12 16.54 -3.56
CA LEU A 40 -6.75 16.76 -3.06
C LEU A 40 -6.08 17.97 -3.71
N ALA A 41 -6.29 18.22 -4.99
CA ALA A 41 -5.75 19.38 -5.69
C ALA A 41 -6.30 20.71 -5.14
N ILE A 42 -7.56 20.74 -4.69
CA ILE A 42 -8.18 21.90 -4.03
C ILE A 42 -7.80 21.95 -2.54
N ALA A 43 -7.69 20.81 -1.87
CA ALA A 43 -7.33 20.73 -0.46
C ALA A 43 -5.89 21.17 -0.21
N TYR A 44 -4.94 20.86 -1.10
CA TYR A 44 -3.55 21.25 -0.91
C TYR A 44 -3.33 22.77 -0.72
N PRO A 45 -3.78 23.66 -1.63
CA PRO A 45 -3.58 25.10 -1.46
C PRO A 45 -4.30 25.64 -0.23
N THR A 46 -5.50 25.13 0.10
CA THR A 46 -6.22 25.54 1.32
C THR A 46 -5.46 25.15 2.59
N VAL A 47 -4.94 23.93 2.67
CA VAL A 47 -4.08 23.47 3.77
C VAL A 47 -2.79 24.28 3.85
N ALA A 48 -2.13 24.55 2.72
CA ALA A 48 -0.87 25.30 2.68
C ALA A 48 -1.03 26.78 3.10
N LEU A 49 -2.16 27.41 2.78
CA LEU A 49 -2.50 28.78 3.20
C LEU A 49 -2.85 28.86 4.69
N LEU A 50 -3.61 27.88 5.19
CA LEU A 50 -4.15 27.89 6.56
C LEU A 50 -3.16 27.35 7.60
N ILE A 51 -2.27 26.43 7.21
CA ILE A 51 -1.31 25.77 8.09
C ILE A 51 0.10 26.02 7.57
N LYS A 52 0.88 26.83 8.29
CA LYS A 52 2.30 27.03 7.98
C LYS A 52 3.07 25.73 8.22
N LYS A 53 3.72 25.25 7.16
CA LYS A 53 4.64 24.12 7.23
C LYS A 53 5.79 24.43 8.17
N ARG A 54 6.03 23.57 9.15
CA ARG A 54 7.22 23.66 10.00
C ARG A 54 8.38 22.91 9.34
N PRO A 55 9.63 23.39 9.47
CA PRO A 55 10.77 22.69 8.91
C PRO A 55 10.91 21.33 9.59
N LEU A 56 10.86 20.26 8.79
CA LEU A 56 11.20 18.93 9.25
C LEU A 56 12.71 18.71 9.04
N LEU A 57 13.35 18.06 9.99
CA LEU A 57 14.75 17.66 9.88
C LEU A 57 14.88 16.53 8.85
N SER A 58 15.08 16.87 7.58
CA SER A 58 15.37 15.88 6.54
C SER A 58 16.84 15.46 6.62
N ILE A 59 17.11 14.32 7.23
CA ILE A 59 18.47 13.77 7.34
C ILE A 59 18.72 12.90 6.11
N ARG A 60 19.79 13.19 5.35
CA ARG A 60 20.22 12.38 4.18
C ARG A 60 19.12 12.10 3.15
N SER A 61 18.33 13.12 2.81
CA SER A 61 17.22 13.01 1.85
C SER A 61 17.64 12.44 0.48
N ARG A 62 18.85 12.74 -0.01
CA ARG A 62 19.38 12.18 -1.27
C ARG A 62 19.65 10.68 -1.18
N GLU A 63 20.26 10.21 -0.10
CA GLU A 63 20.54 8.77 0.08
C GLU A 63 19.23 7.99 0.26
N ALA A 64 18.29 8.56 1.03
CA ALA A 64 16.97 7.96 1.22
C ALA A 64 16.17 7.90 -0.07
N LEU A 65 16.23 8.94 -0.91
CA LEU A 65 15.63 8.93 -2.25
C LEU A 65 16.17 7.77 -3.08
N LEU A 66 17.49 7.62 -3.14
CA LEU A 66 18.13 6.52 -3.89
C LEU A 66 17.71 5.14 -3.35
N VAL A 67 17.72 4.95 -2.03
CA VAL A 67 17.34 3.67 -1.41
C VAL A 67 15.86 3.35 -1.65
N CYS A 68 14.97 4.35 -1.52
CA CYS A 68 13.54 4.15 -1.77
C CYS A 68 13.28 3.83 -3.25
N SER A 69 13.88 4.57 -4.17
CA SER A 69 13.77 4.32 -5.61
C SER A 69 14.31 2.96 -6.00
N ALA A 70 15.49 2.57 -5.48
CA ALA A 70 16.07 1.25 -5.72
C ALA A 70 15.18 0.12 -5.17
N SER A 71 14.59 0.31 -3.98
CA SER A 71 13.65 -0.67 -3.40
C SER A 71 12.41 -0.82 -4.27
N ALA A 72 11.83 0.28 -4.76
CA ALA A 72 10.68 0.23 -5.66
C ALA A 72 11.02 -0.46 -6.99
N ALA A 73 12.17 -0.14 -7.60
CA ALA A 73 12.63 -0.81 -8.82
C ALA A 73 12.86 -2.31 -8.62
N LEU A 74 13.42 -2.70 -7.47
CA LEU A 74 13.59 -4.11 -7.09
C LEU A 74 12.24 -4.83 -7.00
N PHE A 75 11.22 -4.20 -6.38
CA PHE A 75 9.88 -4.76 -6.34
C PHE A 75 9.31 -5.00 -7.73
N VAL A 76 9.37 -3.99 -8.60
CA VAL A 76 8.87 -4.11 -9.98
C VAL A 76 9.59 -5.25 -10.71
N THR A 77 10.90 -5.35 -10.53
CA THR A 77 11.70 -6.43 -11.13
C THR A 77 11.26 -7.80 -10.64
N ILE A 78 11.12 -8.00 -9.32
CA ILE A 78 10.66 -9.27 -8.73
C ILE A 78 9.24 -9.61 -9.21
N LEU A 79 8.36 -8.62 -9.26
CA LEU A 79 6.98 -8.78 -9.72
C LEU A 79 6.94 -9.26 -11.18
N PHE A 80 7.73 -8.67 -12.07
CA PHE A 80 7.79 -9.08 -13.48
C PHE A 80 8.48 -10.42 -13.68
N LEU A 81 9.53 -10.73 -12.91
CA LEU A 81 10.16 -12.06 -12.91
C LEU A 81 9.17 -13.14 -12.47
N SER A 82 8.29 -12.85 -11.50
CA SER A 82 7.23 -13.80 -11.13
C SER A 82 6.24 -14.04 -12.27
N GLY A 83 6.01 -13.05 -13.14
CA GLY A 83 5.21 -13.20 -14.35
C GLY A 83 5.77 -14.20 -15.35
N LEU A 84 7.09 -14.45 -15.36
CA LEU A 84 7.68 -15.48 -16.20
C LEU A 84 7.21 -16.90 -15.80
N TYR A 85 6.90 -17.10 -14.52
CA TYR A 85 6.37 -18.37 -14.02
C TYR A 85 4.84 -18.45 -14.09
N PHE A 86 4.14 -17.39 -13.68
CA PHE A 86 2.68 -17.37 -13.63
C PHE A 86 2.00 -17.00 -14.95
N GLY A 87 2.75 -16.49 -15.92
CA GLY A 87 2.25 -15.92 -17.16
C GLY A 87 1.93 -14.43 -17.05
N PHE A 88 1.55 -13.84 -18.18
CA PHE A 88 1.14 -12.44 -18.30
C PHE A 88 -0.29 -12.33 -18.80
N LYS A 89 -1.01 -11.33 -18.29
CA LYS A 89 -2.37 -10.97 -18.71
C LYS A 89 -2.40 -9.52 -19.19
N SER A 90 -3.33 -9.23 -20.10
CA SER A 90 -3.63 -7.86 -20.51
C SER A 90 -4.08 -7.02 -19.29
N PRO A 91 -3.84 -5.70 -19.30
CA PRO A 91 -4.22 -4.85 -18.19
C PRO A 91 -5.74 -4.66 -18.17
N ALA A 92 -6.30 -4.34 -17.00
CA ALA A 92 -7.74 -4.12 -16.87
C ALA A 92 -8.22 -2.92 -17.68
N VAL A 93 -7.36 -1.91 -17.86
CA VAL A 93 -7.61 -0.73 -18.68
C VAL A 93 -6.50 -0.66 -19.74
N PRO A 94 -6.84 -0.66 -21.05
CA PRO A 94 -5.85 -0.54 -22.10
C PRO A 94 -5.27 0.88 -22.11
N LEU A 95 -3.98 1.00 -22.44
CA LEU A 95 -3.30 2.30 -22.56
C LEU A 95 -3.78 3.05 -23.81
N THR A 96 -4.81 3.89 -23.64
CA THR A 96 -5.31 4.85 -24.63
C THR A 96 -5.19 6.28 -24.11
N LEU A 97 -5.26 7.29 -24.99
CA LEU A 97 -5.22 8.70 -24.57
C LEU A 97 -6.34 9.02 -23.56
N ASP A 98 -7.53 8.47 -23.76
CA ASP A 98 -8.65 8.69 -22.83
C ASP A 98 -8.38 8.05 -21.47
N SER A 99 -7.87 6.80 -21.45
CA SER A 99 -7.52 6.12 -20.21
C SER A 99 -6.44 6.86 -19.42
N PHE A 100 -5.50 7.51 -20.11
CA PHE A 100 -4.44 8.27 -19.48
C PHE A 100 -5.00 9.46 -18.68
N PHE A 101 -5.96 10.20 -19.23
CA PHE A 101 -6.58 11.33 -18.53
C PHE A 101 -7.56 10.91 -17.44
N VAL A 102 -8.20 9.75 -17.58
CA VAL A 102 -9.20 9.26 -16.62
C VAL A 102 -8.58 8.49 -15.45
N TYR A 103 -7.46 7.77 -15.66
CA TYR A 103 -6.87 6.89 -14.66
C TYR A 103 -5.45 7.30 -14.28
N THR A 104 -4.53 7.39 -15.26
CA THR A 104 -3.10 7.60 -14.99
C THR A 104 -2.81 8.99 -14.41
N LEU A 105 -3.33 10.05 -15.04
CA LEU A 105 -3.11 11.43 -14.60
C LEU A 105 -3.70 11.70 -13.20
N PRO A 106 -4.95 11.29 -12.88
CA PRO A 106 -5.50 11.40 -11.52
C PRO A 106 -4.65 10.68 -10.48
N SER A 107 -4.11 9.51 -10.82
CA SER A 107 -3.26 8.73 -9.91
C SER A 107 -1.96 9.47 -9.56
N VAL A 108 -1.31 10.09 -10.54
CA VAL A 108 -0.12 10.94 -10.31
C VAL A 108 -0.46 12.15 -9.43
N ILE A 109 -1.59 12.82 -9.70
CA ILE A 109 -2.09 13.97 -8.92
C ILE A 109 -2.33 13.56 -7.46
N ILE A 110 -3.03 12.44 -7.22
CA ILE A 110 -3.28 11.90 -5.88
C ILE A 110 -1.96 11.65 -5.15
N ILE A 111 -0.98 10.99 -5.80
CA ILE A 111 0.32 10.67 -5.19
C ILE A 111 1.03 11.94 -4.71
N ILE A 112 1.11 12.96 -5.57
CA ILE A 112 1.82 14.20 -5.27
C ILE A 112 1.11 14.97 -4.16
N PHE A 113 -0.18 15.28 -4.32
CA PHE A 113 -0.88 16.15 -3.37
C PHE A 113 -1.14 15.49 -2.02
N ALA A 114 -1.44 14.18 -1.98
CA ALA A 114 -1.59 13.48 -0.70
C ALA A 114 -0.29 13.52 0.12
N GLU A 115 0.87 13.39 -0.54
CA GLU A 115 2.16 13.42 0.14
C GLU A 115 2.57 14.83 0.59
N LEU A 116 2.25 15.85 -0.21
CA LEU A 116 2.45 17.25 0.19
C LEU A 116 1.58 17.63 1.39
N ILE A 117 0.31 17.23 1.41
CA ILE A 117 -0.60 17.44 2.55
C ILE A 117 -0.09 16.70 3.78
N ARG A 118 0.31 15.42 3.65
CA ARG A 118 0.94 14.64 4.74
C ARG A 118 2.10 15.39 5.36
N ASN A 119 2.99 15.93 4.53
CA ASN A 119 4.18 16.64 4.99
C ASN A 119 3.80 17.87 5.84
N ILE A 120 2.75 18.61 5.45
CA ILE A 120 2.25 19.75 6.22
C ILE A 120 1.62 19.29 7.55
N LEU A 121 0.76 18.26 7.52
CA LEU A 121 0.06 17.76 8.71
C LEU A 121 1.01 17.17 9.75
N ILE A 122 1.94 16.31 9.34
CA ILE A 122 2.92 15.68 10.25
C ILE A 122 3.85 16.74 10.86
N SER A 123 4.18 17.80 10.13
CA SER A 123 5.01 18.89 10.65
C SER A 123 4.40 19.65 11.84
N GLN A 124 3.11 19.46 12.14
CA GLN A 124 2.46 20.13 13.27
C GLN A 124 2.69 19.44 14.62
N GLU A 125 3.27 18.23 14.63
CA GLU A 125 3.55 17.43 15.84
C GLU A 125 2.35 17.24 16.78
N SER A 126 1.13 17.30 16.23
CA SER A 126 -0.10 17.07 16.98
C SER A 126 -0.68 15.70 16.68
N THR A 127 -1.19 15.01 17.70
CA THR A 127 -1.90 13.74 17.57
C THR A 127 -3.03 13.76 16.54
N PRO A 128 -3.94 14.76 16.49
CA PRO A 128 -4.99 14.81 15.47
C PRO A 128 -4.44 14.93 14.04
N ALA A 129 -3.37 15.71 13.83
CA ALA A 129 -2.80 15.89 12.50
C ALA A 129 -2.08 14.63 12.02
N ALA A 130 -1.42 13.89 12.94
CA ALA A 130 -0.81 12.60 12.63
C ALA A 130 -1.87 11.54 12.24
N ILE A 131 -2.95 11.43 13.01
CA ILE A 131 -4.07 10.51 12.70
C ILE A 131 -4.71 10.89 11.36
N SER A 132 -4.98 12.18 11.16
CA SER A 132 -5.55 12.68 9.90
C SER A 132 -4.64 12.41 8.72
N SER A 133 -3.33 12.63 8.84
CA SER A 133 -2.37 12.32 7.76
C SER A 133 -2.36 10.85 7.39
N TYR A 134 -2.49 9.96 8.37
CA TYR A 134 -2.60 8.52 8.13
C TYR A 134 -3.92 8.18 7.42
N ALA A 135 -5.04 8.69 7.93
CA ALA A 135 -6.36 8.48 7.35
C ALA A 135 -6.46 8.98 5.91
N VAL A 136 -6.03 10.22 5.63
CA VAL A 136 -5.96 10.81 4.28
C VAL A 136 -5.13 9.93 3.36
N GLY A 137 -3.99 9.43 3.83
CA GLY A 137 -3.14 8.55 3.06
C GLY A 137 -3.83 7.23 2.68
N VAL A 138 -4.43 6.54 3.66
CA VAL A 138 -5.12 5.28 3.43
C VAL A 138 -6.32 5.47 2.49
N LEU A 139 -7.14 6.50 2.74
CA LEU A 139 -8.31 6.81 1.91
C LEU A 139 -7.88 7.17 0.47
N SER A 140 -6.80 7.93 0.30
CA SER A 140 -6.29 8.28 -1.03
C SER A 140 -5.81 7.05 -1.81
N GLU A 141 -5.21 6.07 -1.14
CA GLU A 141 -4.74 4.83 -1.76
C GLU A 141 -5.92 3.90 -2.09
N LEU A 142 -6.95 3.86 -1.24
CA LEU A 142 -8.19 3.16 -1.53
C LEU A 142 -8.89 3.78 -2.74
N LEU A 143 -9.09 5.10 -2.78
CA LEU A 143 -9.71 5.78 -3.92
C LEU A 143 -8.94 5.59 -5.24
N PHE A 144 -7.62 5.43 -5.15
CA PHE A 144 -6.77 5.09 -6.30
C PHE A 144 -7.00 3.64 -6.77
N THR A 145 -7.04 2.67 -5.85
CA THR A 145 -7.00 1.25 -6.21
C THR A 145 -8.35 0.53 -6.23
N ALA A 146 -9.35 1.03 -5.48
CA ALA A 146 -10.67 0.44 -5.34
C ALA A 146 -11.71 1.45 -4.80
N GLY A 147 -12.71 1.79 -5.62
CA GLY A 147 -13.95 2.40 -5.09
C GLY A 147 -14.76 1.38 -4.28
N ILE A 148 -15.57 1.81 -3.32
CA ILE A 148 -16.38 0.87 -2.48
C ILE A 148 -17.72 0.52 -3.15
N ALA A 149 -18.11 1.28 -4.19
CA ALA A 149 -19.41 1.19 -4.86
C ALA A 149 -19.75 -0.16 -5.54
N GLY A 150 -18.90 -1.18 -5.46
CA GLY A 150 -19.09 -2.52 -6.05
C GLY A 150 -19.13 -3.69 -5.07
N ILE A 151 -19.03 -3.46 -3.75
CA ILE A 151 -19.01 -4.55 -2.76
C ILE A 151 -20.44 -4.96 -2.42
N THR A 152 -20.90 -6.07 -3.01
CA THR A 152 -22.26 -6.60 -2.80
C THR A 152 -22.28 -7.97 -2.12
N THR A 153 -21.18 -8.72 -2.16
CA THR A 153 -21.07 -10.08 -1.63
C THR A 153 -19.98 -10.19 -0.56
N ALA A 154 -20.09 -11.18 0.34
CA ALA A 154 -19.07 -11.46 1.35
C ALA A 154 -17.70 -11.78 0.72
N GLU A 155 -17.68 -12.49 -0.42
CA GLU A 155 -16.46 -12.76 -1.17
C GLU A 155 -15.81 -11.48 -1.70
N SER A 156 -16.61 -10.57 -2.28
CA SER A 156 -16.10 -9.26 -2.75
C SER A 156 -15.56 -8.41 -1.61
N LEU A 157 -16.13 -8.51 -0.41
CA LEU A 157 -15.64 -7.83 0.79
C LEU A 157 -14.29 -8.41 1.25
N VAL A 158 -14.15 -9.74 1.28
CA VAL A 158 -12.89 -10.41 1.65
C VAL A 158 -11.78 -10.06 0.65
N SER A 159 -12.09 -10.12 -0.65
CA SER A 159 -11.14 -9.71 -1.70
C SER A 159 -10.78 -8.22 -1.55
N PHE A 160 -11.74 -7.34 -1.24
CA PHE A 160 -11.45 -5.93 -1.03
C PHE A 160 -10.49 -5.69 0.15
N VAL A 161 -10.77 -6.32 1.29
CA VAL A 161 -9.96 -6.18 2.50
C VAL A 161 -8.54 -6.68 2.25
N GLY A 162 -8.41 -7.85 1.63
CA GLY A 162 -7.11 -8.47 1.34
C GLY A 162 -6.30 -7.72 0.28
N ASN A 163 -6.91 -7.39 -0.86
CA ASN A 163 -6.20 -6.85 -2.02
C ASN A 163 -6.00 -5.33 -1.98
N TYR A 164 -6.80 -4.57 -1.23
CA TYR A 164 -6.75 -3.11 -1.25
C TYR A 164 -6.57 -2.50 0.14
N PHE A 165 -7.40 -2.89 1.11
CA PHE A 165 -7.40 -2.24 2.43
C PHE A 165 -6.13 -2.51 3.25
N LEU A 166 -5.74 -3.78 3.41
CA LEU A 166 -4.54 -4.15 4.15
C LEU A 166 -3.24 -3.64 3.49
N PRO A 167 -3.07 -3.75 2.15
CA PRO A 167 -1.97 -3.08 1.45
C PRO A 167 -1.94 -1.57 1.67
N ALA A 168 -3.09 -0.88 1.61
CA ALA A 168 -3.14 0.56 1.82
C ALA A 168 -2.67 0.96 3.22
N ILE A 169 -3.06 0.22 4.26
CA ILE A 169 -2.59 0.43 5.65
C ILE A 169 -1.07 0.30 5.74
N THR A 170 -0.51 -0.80 5.23
CA THR A 170 0.93 -1.08 5.34
C THR A 170 1.79 -0.10 4.55
N LEU A 171 1.38 0.28 3.33
CA LEU A 171 2.04 1.32 2.55
C LEU A 171 2.05 2.67 3.27
N ASN A 172 0.91 3.07 3.85
CA ASN A 172 0.82 4.36 4.54
C ASN A 172 1.58 4.38 5.87
N LEU A 173 1.79 3.23 6.51
CA LEU A 173 2.70 3.10 7.64
C LEU A 173 4.16 3.36 7.24
N LEU A 174 4.61 2.80 6.11
CA LEU A 174 5.93 3.09 5.54
C LEU A 174 6.06 4.58 5.22
N TYR A 175 5.08 5.19 4.55
CA TYR A 175 5.14 6.60 4.17
C TYR A 175 5.13 7.54 5.36
N GLY A 176 4.32 7.25 6.38
CA GLY A 176 4.31 7.99 7.65
C GLY A 176 5.66 7.92 8.38
N TYR A 177 6.44 6.85 8.19
CA TYR A 177 7.80 6.75 8.70
C TYR A 177 8.81 7.56 7.87
N LEU A 178 8.73 7.46 6.53
CA LEU A 178 9.69 8.05 5.61
C LEU A 178 9.55 9.57 5.48
N SER A 179 8.32 10.06 5.31
CA SER A 179 8.01 11.46 5.02
C SER A 179 8.60 12.46 6.03
N PRO A 180 8.42 12.30 7.37
CA PRO A 180 9.00 13.23 8.34
C PRO A 180 10.53 13.17 8.46
N ARG A 181 11.15 12.03 8.13
CA ARG A 181 12.60 11.79 8.34
C ARG A 181 13.45 12.12 7.12
N TYR A 182 12.93 11.81 5.94
CA TYR A 182 13.68 11.86 4.68
C TYR A 182 13.05 12.78 3.64
N GLY A 183 11.87 13.35 3.94
CA GLY A 183 11.14 14.27 3.08
C GLY A 183 10.15 13.58 2.14
N ALA A 184 9.20 14.38 1.64
CA ALA A 184 8.13 13.93 0.74
C ALA A 184 8.64 13.41 -0.61
N THR A 185 9.77 13.93 -1.11
CA THR A 185 10.31 13.56 -2.42
C THR A 185 10.65 12.08 -2.54
N SER A 186 11.20 11.48 -1.48
CA SER A 186 11.54 10.05 -1.43
C SER A 186 10.30 9.17 -1.53
N VAL A 187 9.21 9.57 -0.87
CA VAL A 187 7.94 8.86 -0.91
C VAL A 187 7.26 9.01 -2.27
N ILE A 188 7.25 10.22 -2.84
CA ILE A 188 6.71 10.47 -4.18
C ILE A 188 7.44 9.60 -5.21
N ALA A 189 8.77 9.58 -5.19
CA ALA A 189 9.56 8.77 -6.13
C ALA A 189 9.26 7.27 -5.98
N PHE A 190 9.20 6.76 -4.75
CA PHE A 190 8.81 5.37 -4.48
C PHE A 190 7.44 5.03 -5.08
N ARG A 191 6.43 5.88 -4.83
CA ARG A 191 5.06 5.69 -5.30
C ARG A 191 4.95 5.75 -6.82
N LEU A 192 5.62 6.70 -7.45
CA LEU A 192 5.61 6.83 -8.91
C LEU A 192 6.23 5.61 -9.58
N ILE A 193 7.36 5.09 -9.08
CA ILE A 193 7.99 3.87 -9.62
C ILE A 193 7.08 2.66 -9.45
N MET A 194 6.41 2.53 -8.30
CA MET A 194 5.43 1.47 -8.03
C MET A 194 4.19 1.54 -8.93
N LEU A 195 3.83 2.74 -9.41
CA LEU A 195 2.69 2.97 -10.32
C LEU A 195 2.99 2.53 -11.75
N LEU A 196 4.22 2.75 -12.23
CA LEU A 196 4.65 2.46 -13.61
C LEU A 196 4.15 1.10 -14.15
N PRO A 197 4.35 -0.03 -13.45
CA PRO A 197 3.98 -1.34 -13.99
C PRO A 197 2.48 -1.49 -14.24
N PHE A 198 1.62 -0.86 -13.45
CA PHE A 198 0.17 -1.07 -13.53
C PHE A 198 -0.50 -0.18 -14.59
N GLU A 199 0.08 1.00 -14.85
CA GLU A 199 -0.52 2.01 -15.72
C GLU A 199 0.15 2.10 -17.10
N LEU A 200 1.47 1.92 -17.20
CA LEU A 200 2.22 2.16 -18.44
C LEU A 200 2.62 0.90 -19.18
N ILE A 201 2.74 -0.23 -18.48
CA ILE A 201 3.15 -1.50 -19.09
C ILE A 201 1.91 -2.25 -19.55
N PRO A 202 1.81 -2.61 -20.85
CA PRO A 202 0.62 -3.25 -21.41
C PRO A 202 0.44 -4.71 -20.96
N TYR A 203 1.32 -5.26 -20.13
CA TYR A 203 1.26 -6.64 -19.66
C TYR A 203 1.50 -6.68 -18.16
N ASN A 204 0.50 -7.20 -17.43
CA ASN A 204 0.59 -7.41 -15.99
C ASN A 204 0.86 -8.88 -15.69
N PRO A 205 1.72 -9.20 -14.71
CA PRO A 205 1.95 -10.58 -14.32
C PRO A 205 0.67 -11.18 -13.74
N ALA A 206 0.34 -12.40 -14.16
CA ALA A 206 -0.90 -13.10 -13.82
C ALA A 206 -0.81 -13.81 -12.47
N LEU A 207 -0.35 -13.11 -11.43
CA LEU A 207 -0.27 -13.67 -10.08
C LEU A 207 -1.68 -14.00 -9.55
N PRO A 208 -1.83 -15.11 -8.80
CA PRO A 208 -3.02 -15.34 -7.99
C PRO A 208 -3.27 -14.16 -7.05
N GLU A 209 -4.54 -13.76 -6.93
CA GLU A 209 -4.93 -12.56 -6.14
C GLU A 209 -4.37 -12.61 -4.72
N LEU A 210 -4.43 -13.78 -4.09
CA LEU A 210 -3.92 -14.00 -2.75
C LEU A 210 -2.42 -13.71 -2.67
N ILE A 211 -1.60 -14.29 -3.56
CA ILE A 211 -0.15 -14.06 -3.58
C ILE A 211 0.14 -12.57 -3.80
N PHE A 212 -0.60 -11.94 -4.72
CA PHE A 212 -0.45 -10.52 -5.03
C PHE A 212 -0.77 -9.62 -3.82
N ALA A 213 -1.85 -9.91 -3.07
CA ALA A 213 -2.19 -9.22 -1.82
C ALA A 213 -1.05 -9.29 -0.80
N PHE A 214 -0.54 -10.50 -0.54
CA PHE A 214 0.52 -10.71 0.44
C PHE A 214 1.81 -9.99 0.07
N VAL A 215 2.21 -10.06 -1.21
CA VAL A 215 3.38 -9.34 -1.72
C VAL A 215 3.23 -7.84 -1.47
N ARG A 216 2.05 -7.26 -1.71
CA ARG A 216 1.77 -5.84 -1.46
C ARG A 216 1.73 -5.45 0.03
N ILE A 217 1.46 -6.39 0.93
CA ILE A 217 1.48 -6.17 2.40
C ILE A 217 2.89 -6.32 2.95
N ILE A 218 3.60 -7.39 2.57
CA ILE A 218 4.91 -7.76 3.11
C ILE A 218 5.98 -6.79 2.60
N PHE A 219 5.94 -6.43 1.32
CA PHE A 219 7.00 -5.64 0.72
C PHE A 219 7.22 -4.27 1.41
N PRO A 220 6.19 -3.45 1.68
CA PRO A 220 6.35 -2.20 2.42
C PRO A 220 6.94 -2.39 3.82
N LEU A 221 6.61 -3.50 4.51
CA LEU A 221 7.16 -3.83 5.82
C LEU A 221 8.65 -4.20 5.74
N LEU A 222 9.07 -4.92 4.69
CA LEU A 222 10.48 -5.22 4.44
C LEU A 222 11.28 -3.93 4.18
N VAL A 223 10.75 -3.04 3.33
CA VAL A 223 11.38 -1.73 3.07
C VAL A 223 11.47 -0.90 4.34
N TYR A 224 10.40 -0.87 5.15
CA TYR A 224 10.40 -0.20 6.44
C TYR A 224 11.52 -0.73 7.35
N SER A 225 11.63 -2.04 7.50
CA SER A 225 12.66 -2.65 8.35
C SER A 225 14.08 -2.38 7.83
N PHE A 226 14.26 -2.46 6.51
CA PHE A 226 15.55 -2.22 5.85
C PHE A 226 16.02 -0.77 6.04
N VAL A 227 15.17 0.20 5.70
CA VAL A 227 15.50 1.63 5.86
C VAL A 227 15.74 1.96 7.33
N ARG A 228 14.91 1.43 8.24
CA ARG A 228 15.11 1.60 9.67
C ARG A 228 16.47 1.06 10.12
N SER A 229 16.86 -0.13 9.68
CA SER A 229 18.16 -0.73 9.99
C SER A 229 19.35 0.08 9.45
N LEU A 230 19.21 0.74 8.30
CA LEU A 230 20.30 1.51 7.69
C LEU A 230 20.57 2.84 8.40
N TYR A 231 19.51 3.54 8.81
CA TYR A 231 19.61 4.93 9.23
C TYR A 231 19.35 5.14 10.73
N GLU A 232 18.63 4.23 11.39
CA GLU A 232 18.41 4.31 12.84
C GLU A 232 19.61 3.70 13.60
N LYS A 233 20.72 4.44 13.63
CA LYS A 233 21.84 4.14 14.53
C LYS A 233 21.39 4.38 15.99
N ARG A 234 20.87 3.35 16.66
CA ARG A 234 20.91 3.32 18.14
C ARG A 234 22.25 2.75 18.58
N ARG A 235 22.96 3.53 19.40
CA ARG A 235 24.00 3.10 20.35
C ARG A 235 23.69 1.69 20.90
N ARG A 236 24.31 0.65 20.35
CA ARG A 236 24.59 -0.61 21.05
C ARG A 236 25.83 -1.23 20.41
N VAL A 237 26.98 -0.87 20.97
CA VAL A 237 28.15 -1.75 20.97
C VAL A 237 27.74 -2.97 21.82
N ALA A 238 27.05 -3.95 21.23
CA ALA A 238 26.81 -5.32 21.76
C ALA A 238 25.75 -6.14 20.99
N HIS A 239 24.98 -5.60 20.03
CA HIS A 239 23.81 -6.31 19.45
C HIS A 239 23.78 -6.33 17.92
N ARG A 240 24.92 -6.58 17.27
CA ARG A 240 24.98 -6.73 15.81
C ARG A 240 24.35 -8.04 15.31
N SER A 241 24.33 -9.09 16.14
CA SER A 241 23.73 -10.38 15.81
C SER A 241 22.19 -10.37 15.86
N PHE A 242 21.59 -9.68 16.83
CA PHE A 242 20.14 -9.73 17.07
C PHE A 242 19.29 -8.99 16.01
N ALA A 243 19.82 -7.92 15.41
CA ALA A 243 19.11 -7.17 14.37
C ALA A 243 19.09 -7.90 13.01
N LEU A 244 20.20 -8.55 12.63
CA LEU A 244 20.24 -9.46 11.48
C LEU A 244 19.31 -10.65 11.73
N PHE A 245 19.34 -11.22 12.93
CA PHE A 245 18.44 -12.31 13.32
C PHE A 245 16.97 -11.89 13.24
N SER A 246 16.61 -10.69 13.68
CA SER A 246 15.24 -10.17 13.56
C SER A 246 14.82 -10.00 12.09
N ASN A 247 15.66 -9.43 11.23
CA ASN A 247 15.36 -9.26 9.81
C ASN A 247 15.29 -10.60 9.06
N ILE A 248 16.17 -11.55 9.41
CA ILE A 248 16.14 -12.93 8.89
C ILE A 248 14.87 -13.64 9.36
N ILE A 249 14.47 -13.47 10.63
CA ILE A 249 13.22 -14.04 11.14
C ILE A 249 12.03 -13.42 10.43
N THR A 250 11.98 -12.10 10.22
CA THR A 250 10.87 -11.47 9.48
C THR A 250 10.83 -11.94 8.01
N ALA A 251 11.98 -12.05 7.36
CA ALA A 251 12.08 -12.58 6.00
C ALA A 251 11.71 -14.08 5.93
N LEU A 252 12.10 -14.87 6.92
CA LEU A 252 11.76 -16.28 7.05
C LEU A 252 10.26 -16.47 7.32
N PHE A 253 9.68 -15.64 8.20
CA PHE A 253 8.24 -15.67 8.47
C PHE A 253 7.44 -15.24 7.24
N ALA A 254 7.92 -14.24 6.50
CA ALA A 254 7.36 -13.85 5.22
C ALA A 254 7.47 -14.97 4.17
N LEU A 255 8.62 -15.66 4.10
CA LEU A 255 8.82 -16.80 3.20
C LEU A 255 7.89 -17.97 3.55
N VAL A 256 7.79 -18.32 4.84
CA VAL A 256 6.90 -19.38 5.33
C VAL A 256 5.45 -19.01 5.11
N ALA A 257 5.06 -17.76 5.33
CA ALA A 257 3.73 -17.27 5.00
C ALA A 257 3.46 -17.42 3.49
N VAL A 258 4.36 -16.94 2.63
CA VAL A 258 4.23 -17.09 1.17
C VAL A 258 4.13 -18.56 0.74
N ALA A 259 4.91 -19.46 1.36
CA ALA A 259 4.86 -20.90 1.09
C ALA A 259 3.52 -21.53 1.51
N ILE A 260 3.01 -21.22 2.72
CA ILE A 260 1.70 -21.66 3.19
C ILE A 260 0.59 -21.11 2.27
N MET A 261 0.69 -19.86 1.84
CA MET A 261 -0.29 -19.25 0.95
C MET A 261 -0.26 -19.85 -0.45
N MET A 262 0.92 -20.21 -0.96
CA MET A 262 1.06 -20.91 -2.24
C MET A 262 0.42 -22.31 -2.18
N LEU A 263 0.54 -23.01 -1.04
CA LEU A 263 -0.13 -24.28 -0.74
C LEU A 263 -1.67 -24.12 -0.70
N LEU A 264 -2.17 -23.06 -0.05
CA LEU A 264 -3.60 -22.76 0.03
C LEU A 264 -4.20 -22.29 -1.31
N SER A 265 -3.39 -21.65 -2.17
CA SER A 265 -3.82 -21.17 -3.50
C SER A 265 -3.98 -22.29 -4.53
N CYS A 266 -3.76 -23.56 -4.15
CA CYS A 266 -3.98 -24.77 -4.97
C CYS A 266 -3.30 -24.75 -6.36
N ARG A 267 -2.17 -24.04 -6.50
CA ARG A 267 -1.42 -23.90 -7.77
C ARG A 267 -0.13 -24.72 -7.85
N PHE A 268 0.22 -25.45 -6.78
CA PHE A 268 1.23 -26.50 -6.83
C PHE A 268 0.59 -27.84 -7.19
N SER A 269 1.41 -28.79 -7.64
CA SER A 269 0.97 -30.19 -7.78
C SER A 269 0.37 -30.70 -6.47
N PHE A 270 0.75 -30.14 -5.32
CA PHE A 270 0.14 -30.42 -4.02
C PHE A 270 -0.68 -29.22 -3.53
N GLY A 271 -1.98 -29.38 -3.31
CA GLY A 271 -2.88 -28.40 -2.72
C GLY A 271 -3.33 -28.81 -1.31
N ALA A 272 -3.68 -27.84 -0.47
CA ALA A 272 -4.27 -28.10 0.85
C ALA A 272 -5.71 -27.57 0.91
N LEU A 273 -6.68 -28.45 1.15
CA LEU A 273 -8.10 -28.10 1.29
C LEU A 273 -8.56 -28.35 2.73
N VAL A 274 -9.20 -27.36 3.36
CA VAL A 274 -9.81 -27.52 4.68
C VAL A 274 -11.27 -27.90 4.53
N VAL A 275 -11.67 -29.03 5.12
CA VAL A 275 -13.06 -29.51 5.04
C VAL A 275 -13.95 -28.71 6.00
N GLY A 276 -14.72 -27.78 5.44
CA GLY A 276 -15.61 -26.89 6.19
C GLY A 276 -17.03 -27.44 6.40
N SER A 277 -17.40 -28.54 5.74
CA SER A 277 -18.75 -29.11 5.78
C SER A 277 -18.72 -30.57 6.25
N GLU A 278 -19.81 -31.04 6.85
CA GLU A 278 -19.95 -32.44 7.30
C GLU A 278 -20.37 -33.39 6.15
N SER A 279 -20.28 -32.95 4.89
CA SER A 279 -20.78 -33.72 3.74
C SER A 279 -19.93 -34.95 3.39
N MET A 280 -18.78 -35.15 4.04
CA MET A 280 -17.87 -36.29 3.80
C MET A 280 -17.55 -37.06 5.09
N SER A 281 -18.50 -37.11 6.04
CA SER A 281 -18.31 -37.83 7.30
C SER A 281 -18.11 -39.34 7.07
N GLY A 282 -17.00 -39.88 7.61
CA GLY A 282 -16.62 -41.29 7.54
C GLY A 282 -15.13 -41.53 7.29
N ALA A 283 -14.45 -40.65 6.56
CA ALA A 283 -13.00 -40.73 6.31
C ALA A 283 -12.24 -39.42 6.59
N ILE A 284 -12.92 -38.27 6.54
CA ILE A 284 -12.34 -36.94 6.80
C ILE A 284 -13.34 -36.16 7.67
N GLU A 285 -12.86 -35.57 8.76
CA GLU A 285 -13.68 -34.81 9.69
C GLU A 285 -13.66 -33.30 9.38
N LYS A 286 -14.66 -32.58 9.89
CA LYS A 286 -14.75 -31.13 9.75
C LYS A 286 -13.59 -30.48 10.50
N GLY A 287 -12.80 -29.68 9.79
CA GLY A 287 -11.57 -29.07 10.32
C GLY A 287 -10.29 -29.80 9.91
N ASP A 288 -10.39 -30.98 9.29
CA ASP A 288 -9.23 -31.66 8.73
C ASP A 288 -8.67 -30.93 7.50
N VAL A 289 -7.35 -30.97 7.38
CA VAL A 289 -6.60 -30.43 6.24
C VAL A 289 -6.19 -31.58 5.34
N ILE A 290 -6.78 -31.66 4.15
CA ILE A 290 -6.42 -32.65 3.13
C ILE A 290 -5.33 -32.08 2.26
N ILE A 291 -4.18 -32.75 2.21
CA ILE A 291 -3.15 -32.49 1.20
C ILE A 291 -3.43 -33.42 0.02
N TYR A 292 -3.70 -32.86 -1.15
CA TYR A 292 -4.01 -33.62 -2.35
C TYR A 292 -3.01 -33.30 -3.46
N GLU A 293 -2.68 -34.30 -4.27
CA GLU A 293 -1.91 -34.10 -5.49
C GLU A 293 -2.87 -33.83 -6.66
N ALA A 294 -2.86 -32.62 -7.20
CA ALA A 294 -3.56 -32.26 -8.43
C ALA A 294 -2.83 -32.90 -9.62
N TYR A 295 -3.39 -33.98 -10.16
CA TYR A 295 -2.98 -34.50 -11.45
C TYR A 295 -3.26 -33.43 -12.53
N SER A 296 -2.20 -32.93 -13.15
CA SER A 296 -2.32 -32.08 -14.33
C SER A 296 -3.08 -32.84 -15.42
N ARG A 297 -4.28 -32.37 -15.78
CA ARG A 297 -4.79 -32.64 -17.14
C ARG A 297 -3.91 -31.85 -18.11
N GLU A 298 -3.42 -32.56 -19.12
CA GLU A 298 -2.73 -32.01 -20.30
C GLU A 298 -3.37 -30.73 -20.83
#